data_AF-A0A0L7LNR0-F1
#
_entry.id   AF-A0A0L7LNR0-F1
#
_cell.length_a   1.000
_cell.length_b   1.000
_cell.length_c   1.000
_cell.angle_alpha   90.00
_cell.angle_beta   90.00
_cell.angle_gamma   90.00
#
_symmetry.space_group_name_H-M   'P 1'
#
loop_
_entity.id
_entity.type
_entity.pdbx_description
1 polymer ?
#
loop_
_entity_poly.entity_id
_entity_poly.type
_entity_poly.pdbx_seq_one_letter_code
_entity_poly.pdbx_strand_id
1 'polypeptide(L)' 'MLFVTDEQERVQKKTFVNWINSHLSKRIPPMRIDDLIYDLRDGTKLLALLEVLSGEKLVSKAKGQPSSTFHAHRGPHL' A
#
# COMPACT_ATOMS: atom_id res chain seq x y z
N MET A 1 -2.02 -35.92 -4.54
CA MET A 1 -2.07 -34.60 -5.21
C MET A 1 -2.02 -33.49 -4.15
N LEU A 2 -0.88 -33.35 -3.43
CA LEU A 2 -0.73 -32.40 -2.31
C LEU A 2 0.57 -31.57 -2.37
N PHE A 3 1.39 -31.71 -3.41
CA PHE A 3 2.70 -31.06 -3.51
C PHE A 3 2.72 -29.82 -4.41
N VAL A 4 1.60 -29.52 -5.08
CA VAL A 4 1.50 -28.35 -5.96
C VAL A 4 1.34 -27.05 -5.17
N THR A 5 0.98 -27.10 -3.88
CA THR A 5 0.58 -25.91 -3.10
C THR A 5 1.74 -25.18 -2.41
N ASP A 6 2.68 -25.86 -1.75
CA ASP A 6 3.63 -25.20 -0.85
C ASP A 6 4.71 -24.39 -1.58
N GLU A 7 5.26 -24.94 -2.67
CA GLU A 7 6.26 -24.22 -3.46
C GLU A 7 5.62 -23.06 -4.22
N GLN A 8 4.42 -23.25 -4.77
CA GLN A 8 3.67 -22.18 -5.39
C GLN A 8 3.34 -21.07 -4.39
N GLU A 9 2.90 -21.43 -3.19
CA GLU A 9 2.62 -20.49 -2.11
C GLU A 9 3.88 -19.73 -1.69
N ARG A 10 5.01 -20.43 -1.53
CA ARG A 10 6.31 -19.81 -1.20
C ARG A 10 6.75 -18.83 -2.29
N VAL A 11 6.64 -19.21 -3.56
CA VAL A 11 6.98 -18.35 -4.70
C VAL A 11 6.06 -17.14 -4.77
N GLN A 12 4.75 -17.31 -4.57
CA GLN A 12 3.79 -16.21 -4.55
C GLN A 12 4.07 -15.24 -3.39
N LYS A 13 4.29 -15.75 -2.18
CA LYS A 13 4.65 -14.92 -1.02
C LYS A 13 5.93 -14.13 -1.27
N LYS A 14 6.98 -14.79 -1.76
CA LYS A 14 8.26 -14.12 -2.08
C LYS A 14 8.10 -13.05 -3.16
N THR A 15 7.29 -13.34 -4.18
CA THR A 15 6.98 -12.38 -5.25
C THR A 15 6.28 -11.15 -4.70
N PHE A 16 5.25 -11.33 -3.86
CA PHE A 16 4.55 -10.22 -3.22
C PHE A 16 5.47 -9.40 -2.31
N VAL A 17 6.27 -10.05 -1.45
CA VAL A 17 7.23 -9.36 -0.58
C VAL A 17 8.22 -8.52 -1.38
N ASN A 18 8.78 -9.07 -2.45
CA ASN A 18 9.71 -8.34 -3.32
C ASN A 18 9.03 -7.17 -4.04
N TRP A 19 7.81 -7.37 -4.54
CA TRP A 19 7.05 -6.32 -5.21
C TRP A 19 6.73 -5.16 -4.25
N ILE A 20 6.26 -5.46 -3.04
CA ILE A 20 6.00 -4.44 -2.01
C ILE A 20 7.28 -3.67 -1.67
N ASN A 21 8.40 -4.38 -1.45
CA ASN A 21 9.69 -3.75 -1.14
C ASN A 21 10.22 -2.87 -2.29
N SER A 22 9.94 -3.22 -3.55
CA SER A 22 10.29 -2.41 -4.72
C SER A 22 9.57 -1.04 -4.69
N HIS A 23 8.35 -0.98 -4.15
CA HIS A 23 7.62 0.28 -3.99
C HIS A 23 8.00 1.01 -2.71
N LEU A 24 8.03 0.33 -1.57
CA LEU A 24 8.34 0.96 -0.28
C LEU A 24 9.77 1.51 -0.19
N SER A 25 10.70 1.01 -1.00
CA SER A 25 12.06 1.58 -1.12
C SER A 25 12.08 2.97 -1.75
N LYS A 26 11.04 3.36 -2.51
CA LYS A 26 10.91 4.71 -3.12
C LYS A 26 10.40 5.76 -2.14
N ARG A 27 9.89 5.33 -0.97
CA ARG A 27 9.37 6.23 0.06
C ARG A 27 10.51 6.92 0.82
N ILE A 28 10.23 8.08 1.40
CA ILE A 28 11.14 8.80 2.30
C ILE A 28 10.45 8.99 3.66
N PRO A 29 10.93 8.38 4.76
CA PRO A 29 11.99 7.37 4.80
C PRO A 29 11.56 6.04 4.13
N PRO A 30 12.52 5.26 3.60
CA PRO A 30 12.24 3.96 2.99
C PRO A 30 11.70 2.99 4.03
N MET A 31 10.82 2.09 3.59
CA MET A 31 10.25 1.03 4.42
C MET A 31 10.51 -0.33 3.78
N ARG A 32 10.43 -1.38 4.60
CA ARG A 32 10.61 -2.77 4.19
C ARG A 32 9.63 -3.67 4.95
N ILE A 33 9.20 -4.74 4.29
CA ILE A 33 8.50 -5.86 4.89
C ILE A 33 9.34 -7.13 4.70
N ASP A 34 9.27 -8.04 5.65
CA ASP A 34 9.89 -9.37 5.59
C ASP A 34 8.84 -10.48 5.74
N ASP A 35 7.75 -10.22 6.49
CA ASP A 35 6.59 -11.11 6.57
C ASP A 35 5.29 -10.38 6.20
N LEU A 36 4.62 -10.88 5.16
CA LEU A 36 3.42 -10.24 4.60
C LEU A 36 2.29 -10.08 5.63
N ILE A 37 2.10 -11.06 6.51
CA ILE A 37 0.97 -11.08 7.44
C ILE A 37 1.28 -10.20 8.64
N TYR A 38 2.45 -10.38 9.26
CA TYR A 38 2.84 -9.62 10.44
C TYR A 38 3.07 -8.14 10.11
N ASP A 39 3.77 -7.84 9.02
CA ASP A 39 4.20 -6.48 8.72
C ASP A 39 3.10 -5.57 8.17
N LEU A 40 2.03 -6.14 7.59
CA LEU A 40 0.88 -5.39 7.10
C LEU A 40 -0.28 -5.32 8.10
N ARG A 41 -0.21 -6.07 9.22
CA ARG A 41 -1.31 -6.28 10.16
C ARG A 41 -1.87 -4.99 10.76
N ASP A 42 -1.00 -4.07 11.16
CA ASP A 42 -1.41 -2.81 11.80
C ASP A 42 -1.84 -1.73 10.79
N GLY A 43 -1.70 -2.01 9.49
CA GLY A 43 -2.08 -1.11 8.40
C GLY A 43 -1.05 -0.01 8.08
N THR A 44 -0.01 0.18 8.87
CA THR A 44 0.96 1.29 8.68
C THR A 44 1.71 1.15 7.36
N LYS A 45 2.33 -0.01 7.14
CA LYS A 45 3.08 -0.28 5.90
C LYS A 45 2.15 -0.46 4.69
N LEU A 46 0.93 -0.92 4.92
CA LEU A 46 -0.11 -0.99 3.89
C LEU A 46 -0.51 0.41 3.42
N LEU A 47 -0.74 1.34 4.35
CA LEU A 47 -1.07 2.72 4.01
C LEU A 47 0.07 3.39 3.24
N ALA A 48 1.31 3.20 3.69
CA ALA A 48 2.51 3.69 2.99
C ALA A 48 2.64 3.12 1.58
N LEU A 49 2.31 1.84 1.37
CA LEU A 49 2.29 1.23 0.04
C LEU A 49 1.22 1.90 -0.86
N LEU A 50 0.02 2.15 -0.32
CA LEU A 50 -1.05 2.85 -1.06
C LEU A 50 -0.66 4.29 -1.41
N GLU A 51 0.03 5.01 -0.53
CA GLU A 51 0.57 6.35 -0.82
C GLU A 51 1.54 6.31 -2.01
N VAL A 52 2.48 5.36 -2.00
CA VAL A 52 3.46 5.23 -3.10
C VAL A 52 2.78 4.84 -4.42
N LEU A 53 1.80 3.93 -4.39
CA LEU A 53 1.12 3.46 -5.59
C LEU A 53 0.18 4.52 -6.19
N SER A 54 -0.50 5.31 -5.35
CA SER A 54 -1.40 6.38 -5.79
C SER A 54 -0.65 7.65 -6.16
N GLY A 55 0.54 7.88 -5.62
CA GLY A 55 1.25 9.15 -5.71
C GLY A 55 0.65 10.25 -4.82
N GLU A 56 -0.34 9.92 -3.99
CA GLU A 56 -1.02 10.84 -3.09
C GLU A 56 -0.67 10.56 -1.63
N LYS A 57 -0.62 11.62 -0.81
CA LYS A 57 -0.43 11.47 0.63
C LYS A 57 -1.77 11.12 1.28
N LEU A 58 -1.89 9.92 1.80
CA LEU A 58 -3.08 9.44 2.48
C LEU A 58 -2.98 9.92 3.92
N VAL A 59 -3.45 11.15 4.19
CA VAL A 59 -3.58 11.65 5.56
C VAL A 59 -4.40 10.63 6.33
N SER A 60 -3.82 10.04 7.38
CA SER A 60 -4.51 9.09 8.24
C SER A 60 -5.68 9.83 8.89
N LYS A 61 -6.89 9.62 8.36
CA LYS A 61 -8.13 10.04 8.99
C LYS A 61 -8.35 9.18 10.23
N ALA A 62 -7.55 9.39 11.26
CA ALA A 62 -7.88 8.96 12.60
C ALA A 62 -9.15 9.71 13.00
N LYS A 63 -10.29 9.02 12.87
CA LYS A 63 -11.64 9.39 13.34
C LYS A 63 -12.08 10.83 12.98
N GLY A 64 -12.80 10.96 11.86
CA GLY A 64 -13.95 11.90 11.82
C GLY A 64 -13.89 13.14 10.92
N GLN A 65 -12.93 13.30 10.00
CA GLN A 65 -12.96 14.43 9.06
C GLN A 65 -13.20 13.99 7.60
N PRO A 66 -14.25 14.49 6.93
CA PRO A 66 -14.42 14.27 5.50
C PRO A 66 -13.30 15.01 4.76
N SER A 67 -12.58 14.32 3.88
CA SER A 67 -11.59 14.97 3.02
C SER A 67 -12.36 15.73 1.97
N SER A 68 -12.35 17.05 2.08
CA SER A 68 -12.84 17.97 1.07
C SER A 68 -11.89 17.95 -0.14
N THR A 69 -11.92 16.88 -0.93
CA THR A 69 -11.34 16.91 -2.28
C THR A 69 -12.00 15.88 -3.19
N PHE A 70 -13.33 15.96 -3.33
CA PHE A 70 -13.92 15.61 -4.62
C PHE A 70 -13.88 16.89 -5.45
N HIS A 71 -12.96 16.94 -6.42
CA HIS A 71 -12.95 17.98 -7.44
C HIS A 71 -14.22 17.85 -8.31
N ALA A 72 -15.34 18.38 -7.83
CA ALA A 72 -16.42 18.79 -8.71
C ALA A 72 -15.91 20.06 -9.41
N HIS A 73 -15.59 19.92 -10.69
CA HIS A 73 -15.20 21.00 -11.60
C HIS A 73 -16.17 22.19 -11.45
N ARG A 74 -15.76 23.22 -10.69
CA ARG A 74 -16.23 24.58 -10.98
C ARG A 74 -15.43 25.05 -12.19
N GLY A 75 -16.07 25.06 -13.36
CA GLY A 75 -15.59 25.88 -14.46
C GLY A 75 -15.67 27.36 -14.07
N PRO A 76 -14.67 28.19 -14.39
CA PRO A 76 -14.78 29.63 -14.19
C PRO A 76 -15.58 30.28 -15.32
N HIS A 77 -16.57 31.08 -14.91
CA HIS A 77 -16.96 32.40 -15.42
C HIS A 77 -16.98 32.66 -16.93
N LEU A 78 -18.18 32.74 -17.52
CA LEU A 78 -18.85 33.95 -18.06
C LEU A 78 -20.18 33.55 -18.71
#